data_AF-A0A2V7FPH9-F1
#
_entry.id   AF-A0A2V7FPH9-F1
#
_cell.length_a   1.000
_cell.length_b   1.000
_cell.length_c   1.000
_cell.angle_alpha   90.00
_cell.angle_beta   90.00
_cell.angle_gamma   90.00
#
_symmetry.space_group_name_H-M   'P 1'
#
loop_
_entity.id
_entity.type
_entity.pdbx_description
1 polymer ?
#
loop_
_entity_poly.entity_id
_entity_poly.type
_entity_poly.pdbx_seq_one_letter_code
_entity_poly.pdbx_strand_id
1 'polypeptide(L)'
;MFGGLREAYHAIHARLAAALHALGADAALASDRETADPPDRPGPCFARSVGGEILVGGRKLVGSAQARRGAAFLQHGSILLEGSQEVITGVSRESRAASSATTLSAELGRRVTWDEVADAVVRAWGDDCASPNLHQPPPTSITLFSNPAWTWRR
;
A
#
# COMPACT_ATOMS: atom_id res chain seq x y z
N MET A 1 -14.66 1.17 14.89
CA MET A 1 -13.77 0.19 15.57
C MET A 1 -13.42 -0.89 14.55
N PHE A 2 -12.16 -1.07 14.18
CA PHE A 2 -11.74 -1.78 12.95
C PHE A 2 -11.86 -3.32 12.94
N GLY A 3 -12.60 -3.95 13.86
CA GLY A 3 -12.79 -5.41 13.84
C GLY A 3 -11.48 -6.21 13.90
N GLY A 4 -11.46 -7.38 13.25
CA GLY A 4 -10.25 -8.19 13.08
C GLY A 4 -9.28 -7.62 12.05
N LEU A 5 -8.15 -8.30 11.84
CA LEU A 5 -7.06 -7.79 11.00
C LEU A 5 -7.49 -7.64 9.52
N ARG A 6 -8.22 -8.64 9.01
CA ARG A 6 -8.76 -8.64 7.66
C ARG A 6 -9.82 -7.55 7.50
N GLU A 7 -10.74 -7.41 8.44
CA GLU A 7 -11.78 -6.38 8.42
C GLU A 7 -11.16 -4.97 8.42
N ALA A 8 -10.14 -4.76 9.25
CA ALA A 8 -9.37 -3.52 9.28
C ALA A 8 -8.71 -3.23 7.93
N TYR A 9 -8.09 -4.25 7.34
CA TYR A 9 -7.44 -4.18 6.03
C TYR A 9 -8.44 -3.74 4.95
N HIS A 10 -9.54 -4.47 4.78
CA HIS A 10 -10.58 -4.14 3.81
C HIS A 10 -11.19 -2.76 4.04
N ALA A 11 -11.46 -2.39 5.30
CA ALA A 11 -12.04 -1.08 5.61
C ALA A 11 -11.10 0.07 5.22
N ILE A 12 -9.79 -0.06 5.47
CA ILE A 12 -8.81 0.95 5.08
C ILE A 12 -8.66 0.99 3.56
N HIS A 13 -8.56 -0.16 2.89
CA HIS A 13 -8.45 -0.22 1.43
C HIS A 13 -9.70 0.31 0.73
N ALA A 14 -10.90 0.08 1.27
CA ALA A 14 -12.13 0.63 0.73
C ALA A 14 -12.13 2.17 0.76
N ARG A 15 -11.66 2.78 1.86
CA ARG A 15 -11.53 4.24 1.97
C ARG A 15 -10.47 4.79 1.01
N LEU A 16 -9.32 4.11 0.88
CA LEU A 16 -8.31 4.47 -0.13
C LEU A 16 -8.87 4.36 -1.55
N ALA A 17 -9.58 3.28 -1.88
CA ALA A 17 -10.19 3.10 -3.20
C ALA A 17 -11.19 4.23 -3.51
N ALA A 18 -12.02 4.62 -2.54
CA ALA A 18 -12.92 5.76 -2.68
C ALA A 18 -12.18 7.09 -2.92
N ALA A 19 -11.06 7.33 -2.23
CA ALA A 19 -10.22 8.51 -2.45
C ALA A 19 -9.66 8.55 -3.88
N LEU A 20 -9.17 7.41 -4.38
CA LEU A 20 -8.62 7.30 -5.73
C LEU A 20 -9.72 7.39 -6.80
N HIS A 21 -10.91 6.85 -6.52
CA HIS A 21 -12.07 7.00 -7.38
C HIS A 21 -12.52 8.45 -7.52
N ALA A 22 -12.47 9.24 -6.43
CA ALA A 22 -12.75 10.67 -6.47
C ALA A 22 -11.75 11.47 -7.32
N LEU A 23 -10.55 10.94 -7.58
CA LEU A 23 -9.57 11.52 -8.50
C LEU A 23 -9.79 11.11 -9.97
N GLY A 24 -10.75 10.21 -10.22
CA GLY A 24 -11.11 9.71 -11.55
C GLY A 24 -10.51 8.33 -11.89
N ALA A 25 -9.83 7.67 -10.95
CA ALA A 25 -9.28 6.33 -11.21
C ALA A 25 -10.37 5.28 -10.99
N ASP A 26 -10.46 4.27 -11.87
CA ASP A 26 -11.37 3.14 -11.66
C ASP A 26 -10.79 2.15 -10.63
N ALA A 27 -10.68 2.62 -9.39
CA ALA A 27 -10.08 1.91 -8.28
C ALA A 27 -11.08 0.96 -7.62
N ALA A 28 -10.76 -0.33 -7.62
CA ALA A 28 -11.58 -1.39 -7.05
C ALA A 28 -10.76 -2.30 -6.14
N LEU A 29 -11.43 -2.99 -5.22
CA LEU A 29 -10.81 -4.03 -4.41
C LEU A 29 -10.74 -5.34 -5.19
N ALA A 30 -9.57 -5.99 -5.16
CA ALA A 30 -9.37 -7.34 -5.68
C ALA A 30 -10.31 -8.32 -4.97
N SER A 31 -10.88 -9.24 -5.75
CA SER A 31 -11.78 -10.26 -5.19
C SER A 31 -11.04 -11.21 -4.26
N ASP A 32 -11.68 -11.63 -3.17
CA ASP A 32 -11.11 -12.63 -2.26
C ASP A 32 -10.94 -14.01 -2.92
N ARG A 33 -11.60 -14.25 -4.06
CA ARG A 33 -11.50 -15.49 -4.85
C ARG A 33 -10.29 -15.52 -5.77
N GLU A 34 -9.74 -14.37 -6.15
CA GLU A 34 -8.57 -14.27 -7.03
C GLU A 34 -7.24 -14.46 -6.29
N THR A 35 -7.25 -14.70 -4.98
CA THR A 35 -6.05 -15.14 -4.26
C THR A 35 -5.66 -16.53 -4.73
N ALA A 36 -4.88 -16.59 -5.81
CA ALA A 36 -4.09 -17.78 -6.09
C ALA A 36 -3.18 -18.05 -4.87
N ASP A 37 -2.98 -19.33 -4.55
CA ASP A 37 -2.39 -19.80 -3.30
C ASP A 37 -1.22 -18.93 -2.80
N PRO A 38 -1.16 -18.68 -1.47
CA PRO A 38 -0.04 -17.94 -0.91
C PRO A 38 1.26 -18.65 -1.32
N PRO A 39 2.19 -17.95 -1.98
CA PRO A 39 3.39 -18.59 -2.48
C PRO A 39 4.23 -19.13 -1.33
N ASP A 40 4.93 -20.24 -1.56
CA ASP A 40 5.95 -20.79 -0.64
C ASP A 40 7.05 -19.77 -0.28
N ARG A 41 7.14 -18.63 -1.00
CA ARG A 41 8.07 -17.53 -0.72
C ARG A 41 7.46 -16.15 -0.96
N PRO A 42 7.72 -15.17 -0.07
CA PRO A 42 7.35 -13.78 -0.30
C PRO A 42 8.00 -13.25 -1.59
N GLY A 43 7.22 -12.51 -2.39
CA GLY A 43 7.67 -11.83 -3.61
C GLY A 43 7.54 -10.30 -3.48
N PRO A 44 7.91 -9.52 -4.51
CA PRO A 44 7.77 -8.07 -4.49
C PRO A 44 6.33 -7.66 -4.22
N CYS A 45 6.13 -6.63 -3.39
CA CYS A 45 4.80 -6.18 -2.96
C CYS A 45 3.87 -5.90 -4.16
N PHE A 46 4.37 -5.32 -5.25
CA PHE A 46 3.57 -4.96 -6.41
C PHE A 46 3.45 -6.06 -7.50
N ALA A 47 4.05 -7.22 -7.30
CA ALA A 47 4.10 -8.26 -8.34
C ALA A 47 2.79 -9.04 -8.48
N ARG A 48 1.99 -9.17 -7.41
CA ARG A 48 0.70 -9.88 -7.41
C ARG A 48 -0.26 -9.21 -6.47
N SER A 49 -1.54 -9.35 -6.77
CA SER A 49 -2.62 -8.89 -5.91
C SER A 49 -3.12 -10.01 -5.01
N VAL A 50 -3.35 -9.70 -3.75
CA VAL A 50 -4.11 -10.55 -2.81
C VAL A 50 -5.48 -9.93 -2.57
N GLY A 51 -6.45 -10.72 -2.14
CA GLY A 51 -7.82 -10.30 -1.90
C GLY A 51 -7.88 -9.09 -0.98
N GLY A 52 -8.69 -8.09 -1.34
CA GLY A 52 -8.80 -6.83 -0.62
C GLY A 52 -7.78 -5.75 -1.00
N GLU A 53 -6.82 -6.03 -1.88
CA GLU A 53 -5.91 -4.98 -2.40
C GLU A 53 -6.54 -4.10 -3.47
N ILE A 54 -5.95 -2.92 -3.71
CA ILE A 54 -6.51 -1.95 -4.68
C ILE A 54 -5.91 -2.16 -6.06
N LEU A 55 -6.80 -2.38 -7.01
CA LEU A 55 -6.54 -2.51 -8.43
C LEU A 55 -7.08 -1.29 -9.19
N VAL A 56 -6.43 -0.92 -10.28
CA VAL A 56 -6.97 -0.04 -11.32
C VAL A 56 -6.73 -0.70 -12.67
N GLY A 57 -7.79 -0.89 -13.47
CA GLY A 57 -7.69 -1.61 -14.75
C GLY A 57 -7.13 -3.04 -14.62
N GLY A 58 -7.40 -3.72 -13.51
CA GLY A 58 -6.87 -5.06 -13.20
C GLY A 58 -5.39 -5.09 -12.79
N ARG A 59 -4.75 -3.92 -12.66
CA ARG A 59 -3.33 -3.76 -12.30
C ARG A 59 -3.18 -3.21 -10.90
N LYS A 60 -2.12 -3.62 -10.20
CA LYS A 60 -1.90 -3.22 -8.80
C LYS A 60 -1.39 -1.78 -8.72
N LEU A 61 -2.09 -0.93 -8.00
CA LEU A 61 -1.71 0.47 -7.80
C LEU A 61 -1.18 0.74 -6.38
N VAL A 62 -1.73 0.03 -5.39
CA VAL A 62 -1.40 0.21 -3.97
C VAL A 62 -0.81 -1.08 -3.42
N GLY A 63 0.36 -0.97 -2.81
CA GLY A 63 1.00 -2.04 -2.07
C GLY A 63 0.86 -1.78 -0.58
N SER A 64 0.43 -2.78 0.20
CA SER A 64 0.18 -2.59 1.64
C SER A 64 0.71 -3.75 2.46
N ALA A 65 1.10 -3.42 3.69
CA ALA A 65 1.50 -4.37 4.71
C ALA A 65 0.79 -4.04 6.03
N GLN A 66 0.58 -5.06 6.85
CA GLN A 66 -0.11 -4.91 8.12
C GLN A 66 0.56 -5.77 9.20
N ALA A 67 0.66 -5.22 10.41
CA ALA A 67 1.18 -5.92 11.58
C ALA A 67 0.27 -5.70 12.79
N ARG A 68 0.09 -6.73 13.63
CA ARG A 68 -0.66 -6.63 14.89
C ARG A 68 0.22 -6.95 16.09
N ARG A 69 0.10 -6.14 17.13
CA ARG A 69 0.78 -6.32 18.42
C ARG A 69 -0.22 -6.03 19.54
N GLY A 70 -0.62 -7.08 20.27
CA GLY A 70 -1.63 -6.97 21.32
C GLY A 70 -2.95 -6.42 20.77
N ALA A 71 -3.42 -5.31 21.34
CA ALA A 71 -4.66 -4.63 20.93
C ALA A 71 -4.47 -3.62 19.78
N ALA A 72 -3.25 -3.32 19.36
CA ALA A 72 -2.95 -2.35 18.31
C ALA A 72 -2.55 -3.04 17.00
N PHE A 73 -2.86 -2.40 15.88
CA PHE A 73 -2.35 -2.78 14.56
C PHE A 73 -1.77 -1.56 13.84
N LEU A 74 -0.82 -1.83 12.94
CA LEU A 74 -0.25 -0.87 12.01
C LEU A 74 -0.53 -1.36 10.61
N GLN A 75 -1.12 -0.50 9.78
CA GLN A 75 -1.19 -0.69 8.33
C GLN A 75 -0.41 0.44 7.66
N HIS A 76 0.46 0.08 6.73
CA HIS A 76 1.23 1.04 5.95
C HIS A 76 1.44 0.52 4.53
N GLY A 77 1.91 1.38 3.63
CA GLY A 77 2.07 1.01 2.24
C GLY A 77 2.56 2.15 1.37
N SER A 78 2.48 1.91 0.06
CA SER A 78 2.86 2.86 -0.98
C SER A 78 1.79 2.90 -2.08
N ILE A 79 1.52 4.10 -2.61
CA ILE A 79 0.68 4.34 -3.78
C ILE A 79 1.61 4.79 -4.91
N LEU A 80 1.53 4.16 -6.09
CA LEU A 80 2.38 4.53 -7.22
C LEU A 80 1.80 5.74 -7.97
N LEU A 81 2.45 6.90 -7.85
CA LEU A 81 2.00 8.13 -8.50
C LEU A 81 2.43 8.20 -9.97
N GLU A 82 3.70 7.90 -10.24
CA GLU A 82 4.34 7.95 -11.56
C GLU A 82 5.56 7.00 -11.62
N GLY A 83 6.19 6.91 -12.79
CA GLY A 83 7.40 6.11 -13.03
C GLY A 83 7.11 4.64 -13.37
N SER A 84 8.15 3.81 -13.27
CA SER A 84 8.05 2.36 -13.51
C SER A 84 8.75 1.59 -12.38
N GLN A 85 8.42 0.30 -12.26
CA GLN A 85 9.04 -0.61 -11.30
C GLN A 85 10.27 -1.33 -11.89
N GLU A 86 10.82 -0.85 -13.02
CA GLU A 86 11.92 -1.50 -13.74
C GLU A 86 13.18 -1.69 -12.88
N VAL A 87 13.49 -0.72 -12.02
CA VAL A 87 14.63 -0.79 -11.09
C VAL A 87 14.56 -2.05 -10.22
N ILE A 88 13.37 -2.52 -9.87
CA ILE A 88 13.19 -3.73 -9.06
C ILE A 88 13.76 -4.96 -9.76
N THR A 89 13.67 -5.03 -11.09
CA THR A 89 14.23 -6.16 -11.85
C THR A 89 15.75 -6.19 -11.79
N GLY A 90 16.41 -5.02 -11.74
CA GLY A 90 17.87 -4.90 -11.67
C GLY A 90 18.47 -5.19 -10.29
N VAL A 91 17.69 -5.02 -9.20
CA VAL A 91 18.20 -5.20 -7.82
C VAL A 91 17.71 -6.48 -7.15
N SER A 92 16.74 -7.19 -7.74
CA SER A 92 16.18 -8.42 -7.17
C SER A 92 16.98 -9.65 -7.57
N ARG A 93 17.25 -10.55 -6.61
CA ARG A 93 17.96 -11.82 -6.86
C ARG A 93 17.15 -12.82 -7.67
N GLU A 94 15.83 -12.72 -7.63
CA GLU A 94 14.91 -13.51 -8.44
C GLU A 94 14.33 -12.57 -9.50
N SER A 95 14.45 -12.94 -10.78
CA SER A 95 13.72 -12.30 -11.88
C SER A 95 12.24 -12.62 -11.72
N ARG A 96 11.60 -11.99 -10.75
CA ARG A 96 10.16 -12.09 -10.55
C ARG A 96 9.51 -11.11 -11.50
N ALA A 97 8.61 -11.68 -12.30
CA ALA A 97 7.89 -11.12 -13.43
C ALA A 97 7.69 -9.61 -13.34
N ALA A 98 7.87 -8.96 -14.50
CA ALA A 98 7.47 -7.59 -14.75
C ALA A 98 6.19 -7.27 -13.96
N SER A 99 6.27 -6.30 -13.05
CA SER A 99 5.16 -6.02 -12.14
C SER A 99 3.92 -5.75 -12.97
N SER A 100 2.79 -6.40 -12.67
CA SER A 100 1.47 -6.00 -13.17
C SER A 100 0.98 -4.71 -12.51
N ALA A 101 1.92 -3.85 -12.12
CA ALA A 101 1.66 -2.59 -11.45
C ALA A 101 1.27 -1.52 -12.46
N THR A 102 0.55 -0.53 -11.97
CA THR A 102 0.25 0.70 -12.70
C THR A 102 0.54 1.90 -11.82
N THR A 103 0.46 3.10 -12.41
CA THR A 103 0.61 4.36 -11.69
C THR A 103 -0.61 5.23 -11.92
N LEU A 104 -0.93 6.11 -10.95
CA LEU A 104 -2.07 7.02 -11.09
C LEU A 104 -1.93 7.90 -12.34
N SER A 105 -0.73 8.38 -12.64
CA SER A 105 -0.52 9.23 -13.81
C SER A 105 -0.76 8.48 -15.13
N ALA A 106 -0.42 7.19 -15.19
CA ALA A 106 -0.68 6.35 -16.36
C ALA A 106 -2.18 6.07 -16.54
N GLU A 107 -2.89 5.79 -15.46
CA GLU A 107 -4.33 5.49 -15.49
C GLU A 107 -5.19 6.73 -15.81
N LEU A 108 -4.80 7.91 -15.30
CA LEU A 108 -5.55 9.16 -15.52
C LEU A 108 -5.12 9.90 -16.79
N GLY A 109 -4.05 9.47 -17.46
CA GLY A 109 -3.51 10.15 -18.65
C GLY A 109 -3.00 11.57 -18.38
N ARG A 110 -2.74 11.93 -17.11
CA ARG A 110 -2.24 13.24 -16.68
C ARG A 110 -1.28 13.07 -15.51
N ARG A 111 -0.43 14.06 -15.28
CA ARG A 111 0.37 14.11 -14.06
C ARG A 111 -0.54 14.24 -12.83
N VAL A 112 -0.24 13.45 -11.80
CA VAL A 112 -0.92 13.48 -10.49
C VAL A 112 0.12 13.84 -9.42
N THR A 113 -0.17 14.84 -8.58
CA THR A 113 0.78 15.30 -7.56
C THR A 113 0.58 14.57 -6.22
N TRP A 114 1.59 14.65 -5.37
CA TRP A 114 1.48 14.11 -4.00
C TRP A 114 0.36 14.80 -3.22
N ASP A 115 0.26 16.14 -3.30
CA ASP A 115 -0.75 16.91 -2.58
C ASP A 115 -2.17 16.54 -3.02
N GLU A 116 -2.41 16.37 -4.32
CA GLU A 116 -3.71 15.94 -4.85
C GLU A 116 -4.18 14.61 -4.23
N VAL A 117 -3.26 13.65 -4.11
CA VAL A 117 -3.54 12.33 -3.54
C VAL A 117 -3.69 12.40 -2.03
N ALA A 118 -2.81 13.13 -1.35
CA ALA A 118 -2.87 13.32 0.10
C ALA A 118 -4.21 13.97 0.49
N ASP A 119 -4.62 15.02 -0.21
CA ASP A 119 -5.89 15.71 0.00
C ASP A 119 -7.09 14.79 -0.24
N ALA A 120 -7.05 13.97 -1.30
CA ALA A 120 -8.13 13.01 -1.58
C ALA A 120 -8.24 11.96 -0.47
N VAL A 121 -7.12 11.45 0.04
CA VAL A 121 -7.07 10.50 1.15
C VAL A 121 -7.60 11.13 2.43
N VAL A 122 -7.16 12.35 2.78
CA VAL A 122 -7.66 13.08 3.96
C VAL A 122 -9.17 13.28 3.87
N ARG A 123 -9.68 13.73 2.72
CA ARG A 123 -11.13 13.91 2.49
C ARG A 123 -11.93 12.60 2.65
N ALA A 124 -11.40 11.47 2.20
CA ALA A 124 -12.07 10.17 2.33
C ALA A 124 -12.14 9.66 3.78
N TRP A 125 -11.28 10.16 4.67
CA TRP A 125 -11.34 9.85 6.09
C TRP A 125 -12.30 10.77 6.87
N GLY A 126 -12.47 12.02 6.43
CA GLY A 126 -13.36 12.99 7.07
C GLY A 126 -12.97 13.27 8.53
N ASP A 127 -13.97 13.60 9.35
CA ASP A 127 -13.79 13.95 10.77
C ASP A 127 -13.40 12.75 11.66
N ASP A 128 -13.45 11.52 11.13
CA ASP A 128 -13.01 10.31 11.84
C ASP A 128 -11.48 10.28 12.06
N CYS A 129 -10.73 11.15 11.38
CA CYS A 129 -9.28 11.24 11.53
C CYS A 129 -8.93 12.21 12.67
N ALA A 130 -8.57 11.67 13.83
CA ALA A 130 -7.95 12.48 14.88
C ALA A 130 -6.68 13.15 14.33
N SER A 131 -6.47 14.43 14.65
CA SER A 131 -5.33 15.20 14.15
C SER A 131 -4.00 14.46 14.34
N PRO A 132 -3.08 14.49 13.36
CA PRO A 132 -1.81 13.77 13.41
C PRO A 132 -0.82 14.31 14.45
N ASN A 133 -1.17 15.41 15.14
CA ASN A 133 -0.33 16.08 16.13
C ASN A 133 -0.37 15.39 17.51
N LEU A 134 0.00 14.12 17.55
CA LEU A 134 0.63 13.59 18.76
C LEU A 134 2.12 13.87 18.59
N HIS A 135 2.65 14.91 19.26
CA HIS A 135 4.10 15.05 19.37
C HIS A 135 4.63 13.79 20.07
N GLN A 136 5.22 12.89 19.30
CA GLN A 136 5.91 11.73 19.82
C GLN A 136 7.41 11.98 19.68
N PRO A 137 8.20 11.84 20.75
CA PRO A 137 9.65 11.86 20.62
C PRO A 137 10.07 10.75 19.65
N PRO A 138 11.11 10.98 18.82
CA PRO A 138 11.60 9.95 17.91
C PRO A 138 11.88 8.66 18.71
N PRO A 139 11.37 7.50 18.26
CA PRO A 139 11.52 6.28 19.01
C PRO A 139 13.01 5.92 19.11
N THR A 140 13.41 5.33 20.22
CA THR A 140 14.79 4.82 20.45
C THR A 140 15.21 3.77 19.40
N SER A 141 14.25 3.25 18.63
CA SER A 141 14.46 2.31 17.53
C SER A 141 15.06 2.93 16.26
N ILE A 142 15.23 4.25 16.13
CA ILE A 142 15.87 4.83 14.93
C ILE A 142 17.29 4.26 14.75
N THR A 143 18.04 4.13 15.84
CA THR A 143 19.39 3.53 15.83
C THR A 143 19.36 2.05 15.39
N LEU A 144 18.25 1.35 15.66
CA LEU A 144 18.05 -0.03 15.23
C LEU A 144 17.92 -0.11 13.70
N PHE A 145 17.15 0.78 13.08
CA PHE A 145 16.92 0.78 11.63
C PHE A 145 18.17 1.18 10.82
N SER A 146 19.10 1.91 11.43
CA SER A 146 20.40 2.23 10.84
C SER A 146 21.46 1.13 11.02
N ASN A 147 21.18 0.10 11.84
CA ASN A 147 22.14 -0.97 12.10
C ASN A 147 22.11 -2.02 10.98
N PRO A 148 23.24 -2.29 10.27
CA PRO A 148 23.29 -3.33 9.24
C PRO A 148 22.90 -4.72 9.77
N ALA A 149 23.21 -5.04 11.03
CA ALA A 149 22.83 -6.32 11.64
C ALA A 149 21.30 -6.49 11.77
N TRP A 150 20.56 -5.37 11.82
CA TRP A 150 19.11 -5.38 11.73
C TRP A 150 18.65 -5.57 10.28
N THR A 151 19.14 -4.74 9.35
CA THR A 151 18.74 -4.76 7.93
C THR A 151 19.04 -6.09 7.22
N TRP A 152 20.17 -6.71 7.54
CA TRP A 152 20.62 -7.96 6.91
C TRP A 152 20.28 -9.22 7.70
N ARG A 153 19.47 -9.10 8.76
CA ARG A 153 19.02 -10.24 9.54
C ARG A 153 18.20 -11.16 8.64
N ARG A 154 18.62 -12.43 8.51
CA ARG A 154 17.90 -13.47 7.80
C ARG A 154 17.10 -14.34 8.76
#